data_AF-A0A1A9A414-F1
#
_entry.id   AF-A0A1A9A414-F1
#
_cell.length_a   1.000
_cell.length_b   1.000
_cell.length_c   1.000
_cell.angle_alpha   90.00
_cell.angle_beta   90.00
_cell.angle_gamma   90.00
#
_symmetry.space_group_name_H-M   'P 1'
#
loop_
_entity.id
_entity.type
_entity.pdbx_description
1 polymer ?
#
loop_
_entity_poly.entity_id
_entity_poly.type
_entity_poly.pdbx_seq_one_letter_code
_entity_poly.pdbx_strand_id
1 'polypeptide(L)'
;MTGRRWAGRRPVGTASRQTSADAGRSGPRARAAGRVSARGRGERGSFTAELAAGLPALVLLLLAGLTAVEAVTTRAGCLDAAREAALAAARGESGSVAGAGHAPTGATVSVTVSGDRVVATVRAPVRSLGARLPRIEVTATAVAAVEPGTPGPRP
;
A
#
# COMPACT_ATOMS: atom_id res chain seq x y z
N MET A 1 -61.04 48.03 -38.00
CA MET A 1 -62.33 48.24 -38.68
C MET A 1 -62.46 47.13 -39.73
N THR A 2 -63.09 45.99 -39.41
CA THR A 2 -64.53 45.67 -39.47
C THR A 2 -64.97 45.11 -40.82
N GLY A 3 -65.52 43.88 -40.79
CA GLY A 3 -66.26 43.24 -41.89
C GLY A 3 -66.25 41.71 -41.71
N ARG A 4 -66.80 41.13 -40.64
CA ARG A 4 -68.24 40.84 -40.37
C ARG A 4 -68.97 40.07 -41.48
N ARG A 5 -69.35 38.84 -41.08
CA ARG A 5 -70.63 38.12 -41.28
C ARG A 5 -70.95 37.52 -42.66
N TRP A 6 -71.09 36.18 -42.66
CA TRP A 6 -72.30 35.45 -43.06
C TRP A 6 -72.21 34.02 -42.49
N ALA A 7 -73.06 33.60 -41.55
CA ALA A 7 -74.46 33.15 -41.70
C ALA A 7 -74.55 31.75 -42.33
N GLY A 8 -74.93 30.73 -41.53
CA GLY A 8 -75.18 29.40 -42.09
C GLY A 8 -75.52 28.31 -41.08
N ARG A 9 -76.78 28.36 -40.59
CA ARG A 9 -77.65 27.23 -40.20
C ARG A 9 -77.10 26.08 -39.34
N ARG A 10 -77.71 25.94 -38.16
CA ARG A 10 -77.87 24.66 -37.44
C ARG A 10 -78.99 23.83 -38.06
N PRO A 11 -78.92 22.50 -37.96
CA PRO A 11 -80.07 21.75 -37.44
C PRO A 11 -79.72 20.90 -36.22
N VAL A 12 -80.78 20.59 -35.49
CA VAL A 12 -80.89 19.87 -34.23
C VAL A 12 -81.33 18.43 -34.52
N GLY A 13 -80.89 17.49 -33.67
CA GLY A 13 -81.38 16.11 -33.62
C GLY A 13 -80.50 15.16 -34.43
N THR A 14 -80.14 13.97 -33.98
CA THR A 14 -80.83 13.04 -33.08
C THR A 14 -79.84 12.10 -32.40
N ALA A 15 -80.23 11.62 -31.23
CA ALA A 15 -79.58 10.56 -30.47
C ALA A 15 -79.34 9.29 -31.31
N SER A 16 -78.20 8.64 -31.11
CA SER A 16 -78.11 7.18 -31.15
C SER A 16 -77.00 6.70 -30.21
N ARG A 17 -77.40 5.89 -29.24
CA ARG A 17 -76.53 5.07 -28.41
C ARG A 17 -75.96 3.95 -29.30
N GLN A 18 -74.66 3.72 -29.23
CA GLN A 18 -74.01 2.43 -29.52
C GLN A 18 -72.87 2.30 -28.50
N THR A 19 -73.10 1.66 -27.34
CA THR A 19 -72.92 0.22 -27.08
C THR A 19 -71.55 -0.32 -27.50
N SER A 20 -70.67 -0.43 -26.50
CA SER A 20 -69.99 -1.67 -26.09
C SER A 20 -69.62 -2.69 -27.19
N ALA A 21 -68.32 -2.85 -27.39
CA ALA A 21 -67.58 -4.10 -27.65
C ALA A 21 -66.23 -3.69 -28.29
N ASP A 22 -65.12 -3.79 -27.58
CA ASP A 22 -64.26 -4.99 -27.52
C ASP A 22 -63.30 -5.09 -28.73
N ALA A 23 -62.21 -5.81 -28.51
CA ALA A 23 -61.14 -6.18 -29.42
C ALA A 23 -59.95 -5.21 -29.50
N GLY A 24 -58.88 -5.64 -28.82
CA GLY A 24 -57.59 -4.99 -28.84
C GLY A 24 -56.83 -5.12 -30.15
N ARG A 25 -55.79 -4.28 -30.26
CA ARG A 25 -54.45 -4.60 -30.78
C ARG A 25 -53.67 -3.31 -30.89
N SER A 26 -52.53 -3.22 -30.20
CA SER A 26 -51.27 -2.62 -30.68
C SER A 26 -50.29 -2.41 -29.51
N GLY A 27 -49.16 -3.12 -29.51
CA GLY A 27 -47.92 -2.59 -28.91
C GLY A 27 -47.38 -1.45 -29.78
N PRO A 28 -46.16 -0.91 -29.57
CA PRO A 28 -45.13 -1.23 -28.58
C PRO A 28 -44.68 0.02 -27.78
N ARG A 29 -43.79 -0.13 -26.79
CA ARG A 29 -42.70 0.82 -26.49
C ARG A 29 -41.85 0.31 -25.33
N ALA A 30 -40.69 -0.26 -25.70
CA ALA A 30 -39.53 -0.34 -24.82
C ALA A 30 -39.22 1.07 -24.30
N ARG A 31 -39.53 1.33 -23.04
CA ARG A 31 -39.01 2.50 -22.34
C ARG A 31 -37.71 2.09 -21.70
N ALA A 32 -36.61 2.44 -22.36
CA ALA A 32 -35.31 2.57 -21.73
C ALA A 32 -35.47 3.47 -20.50
N ALA A 33 -35.55 2.88 -19.32
CA ALA A 33 -35.47 3.61 -18.07
C ALA A 33 -34.03 4.13 -17.97
N GLY A 34 -33.91 5.44 -18.20
CA GLY A 34 -32.64 6.14 -18.22
C GLY A 34 -31.85 5.92 -16.94
N ARG A 35 -30.57 5.58 -17.11
CA ARG A 35 -29.55 5.84 -16.11
C ARG A 35 -29.51 7.34 -15.90
N VAL A 36 -30.25 7.85 -14.91
CA VAL A 36 -30.09 9.23 -14.46
C VAL A 36 -28.75 9.31 -13.75
N SER A 37 -27.75 9.73 -14.51
CA SER A 37 -26.44 10.15 -14.02
C SER A 37 -26.64 11.32 -13.07
N ALA A 38 -26.76 11.04 -11.77
CA ALA A 38 -26.63 12.04 -10.72
C ALA A 38 -25.15 12.42 -10.55
N ARG A 39 -24.57 13.04 -11.59
CA ARG A 39 -23.32 13.82 -11.45
C ARG A 39 -23.72 15.23 -11.03
N GLY A 40 -24.17 15.34 -9.78
CA GLY A 40 -24.52 16.61 -9.14
C GLY A 40 -23.36 17.13 -8.29
N ARG A 41 -22.70 18.20 -8.75
CA ARG A 41 -21.99 19.22 -7.94
C ARG A 41 -21.04 18.69 -6.83
N GLY A 42 -20.01 17.93 -7.20
CA GLY A 42 -18.99 17.42 -6.27
C GLY A 42 -17.90 18.42 -5.85
N GLU A 43 -17.81 19.59 -6.47
CA GLU A 43 -16.65 20.48 -6.34
C GLU A 43 -16.44 21.05 -4.92
N ARG A 44 -17.50 21.30 -4.14
CA ARG A 44 -17.37 21.89 -2.78
C ARG A 44 -17.11 20.85 -1.67
N GLY A 45 -17.33 19.56 -1.95
CA GLY A 45 -17.02 18.45 -1.04
C GLY A 45 -15.74 17.69 -1.40
N SER A 46 -15.25 17.84 -2.65
CA SER A 46 -14.02 17.19 -3.13
C SER A 46 -12.81 17.59 -2.32
N PHE A 47 -12.59 18.88 -2.05
CA PHE A 47 -11.41 19.35 -1.33
C PHE A 47 -11.31 18.76 0.09
N THR A 48 -12.43 18.71 0.82
CA THR A 48 -12.47 18.10 2.16
C THR A 48 -12.30 16.58 2.07
N ALA A 49 -12.89 15.91 1.07
CA ALA A 49 -12.72 14.48 0.86
C ALA A 49 -11.27 14.10 0.47
N GLU A 50 -10.64 14.91 -0.37
CA GLU A 50 -9.24 14.77 -0.78
C GLU A 50 -8.29 14.94 0.40
N LEU A 51 -8.51 15.95 1.26
CA LEU A 51 -7.71 16.10 2.47
C LEU A 51 -7.98 15.00 3.50
N ALA A 52 -9.23 14.55 3.62
CA ALA A 52 -9.60 13.47 4.53
C ALA A 52 -8.90 12.15 4.17
N ALA A 53 -8.65 11.87 2.89
CA ALA A 53 -7.90 10.70 2.45
C ALA A 53 -6.38 10.97 2.32
N GLY A 54 -6.00 12.18 1.90
CA GLY A 54 -4.63 12.57 1.60
C GLY A 54 -3.77 12.74 2.84
N LEU A 55 -4.30 13.36 3.91
CA LEU A 55 -3.54 13.53 5.14
C LEU A 55 -3.17 12.18 5.80
N PRO A 56 -4.09 11.22 5.99
CA PRO A 56 -3.71 9.89 6.47
C PRO A 56 -2.71 9.18 5.57
N ALA A 57 -2.87 9.25 4.25
CA ALA A 57 -1.94 8.65 3.30
C ALA A 57 -0.53 9.24 3.44
N LEU A 58 -0.40 10.56 3.56
CA LEU A 58 0.88 11.24 3.78
C LEU A 58 1.51 10.88 5.12
N VAL A 59 0.71 10.78 6.19
CA VAL A 59 1.20 10.32 7.50
C VAL A 59 1.73 8.90 7.42
N LEU A 60 1.00 7.98 6.78
CA LEU A 60 1.44 6.60 6.58
C LEU A 60 2.73 6.53 5.74
N LEU A 61 2.82 7.33 4.67
CA LEU A 61 4.02 7.42 3.84
C LEU A 61 5.22 7.93 4.64
N LEU A 62 5.03 8.96 5.48
CA LEU A 62 6.08 9.51 6.34
C LEU A 62 6.54 8.47 7.37
N LEU A 63 5.61 7.79 8.04
CA LEU A 63 5.93 6.74 9.00
C LEU A 63 6.69 5.60 8.31
N ALA A 64 6.25 5.17 7.14
CA ALA A 64 6.96 4.16 6.34
C ALA A 64 8.38 4.62 5.98
N GLY A 65 8.54 5.88 5.53
CA GLY A 65 9.84 6.47 5.23
C GLY A 65 10.78 6.49 6.43
N LEU A 66 10.28 6.90 7.61
CA LEU A 66 11.07 6.89 8.85
C LEU A 66 11.47 5.48 9.26
N THR A 67 10.56 4.50 9.18
CA THR A 67 10.92 3.10 9.46
C THR A 67 11.95 2.55 8.47
N ALA A 68 11.89 2.96 7.20
CA ALA A 68 12.87 2.54 6.20
C ALA A 68 14.27 3.13 6.50
N VAL A 69 14.33 4.40 6.89
CA VAL A 69 15.59 5.04 7.30
C VAL A 69 16.18 4.32 8.53
N GLU A 70 15.36 4.06 9.56
CA GLU A 70 15.80 3.30 10.75
C GLU A 70 16.30 1.89 10.40
N ALA A 71 15.63 1.21 9.47
CA ALA A 71 16.05 -0.11 9.02
C ALA A 71 17.41 -0.06 8.30
N VAL A 72 17.62 0.94 7.44
CA VAL A 72 18.89 1.10 6.71
C VAL A 72 20.04 1.47 7.64
N THR A 73 19.82 2.39 8.60
CA THR A 73 20.85 2.76 9.58
C THR A 73 21.22 1.59 10.49
N THR A 74 20.22 0.83 10.94
CA THR A 74 20.45 -0.39 11.74
C THR A 74 21.21 -1.44 10.93
N ARG A 75 20.87 -1.61 9.64
CA ARG A 75 21.55 -2.55 8.76
C ARG A 75 23.00 -2.15 8.50
N ALA A 76 23.30 -0.86 8.37
CA ALA A 76 24.67 -0.36 8.25
C ALA A 76 25.49 -0.74 9.50
N GLY A 77 24.96 -0.48 10.70
CA GLY A 77 25.62 -0.90 11.94
C GLY A 77 25.80 -2.42 12.07
N CYS A 78 24.84 -3.22 11.59
CA CYS A 78 25.02 -4.68 11.52
C CYS A 78 26.16 -5.07 10.58
N LEU A 79 26.33 -4.37 9.46
CA LEU A 79 27.40 -4.64 8.50
C LEU A 79 28.77 -4.29 9.08
N ASP A 80 28.88 -3.14 9.76
CA ASP A 80 30.10 -2.73 10.44
C ASP A 80 30.49 -3.74 11.53
N ALA A 81 29.52 -4.17 12.35
CA ALA A 81 29.71 -5.21 13.36
C ALA A 81 30.11 -6.57 12.76
N ALA A 82 29.47 -6.99 11.66
CA ALA A 82 29.81 -8.23 10.98
C ALA A 82 31.24 -8.17 10.42
N ARG A 83 31.64 -7.03 9.85
CA ARG A 83 32.98 -6.83 9.30
C ARG A 83 34.05 -6.93 10.40
N GLU A 84 33.87 -6.22 11.51
CA GLU A 84 34.80 -6.30 12.64
C GLU A 84 34.86 -7.69 13.25
N ALA A 85 33.72 -8.38 13.39
CA ALA A 85 33.68 -9.76 13.85
C ALA A 85 34.45 -10.70 12.92
N ALA A 86 34.28 -10.57 11.60
CA ALA A 86 34.94 -11.40 10.62
C ALA A 86 36.46 -11.16 10.61
N LEU A 87 36.91 -9.89 10.67
CA LEU A 87 38.33 -9.53 10.67
C LEU A 87 39.04 -9.94 11.97
N ALA A 88 38.39 -9.79 13.12
CA ALA A 88 38.95 -10.27 14.38
C ALA A 88 39.08 -11.80 14.39
N ALA A 89 38.04 -12.53 13.99
CA ALA A 89 38.12 -13.99 13.92
C ALA A 89 39.09 -14.51 12.84
N ALA A 90 39.27 -13.78 11.73
CA ALA A 90 40.29 -14.10 10.72
C ALA A 90 41.72 -14.03 11.28
N ARG A 91 41.95 -13.13 12.26
CA ARG A 91 43.21 -12.98 13.01
C ARG A 91 43.33 -13.96 14.20
N GLY A 92 42.33 -14.83 14.41
CA GLY A 92 42.27 -15.75 15.54
C GLY A 92 41.80 -15.11 16.86
N GLU A 93 41.31 -13.88 16.83
CA GLU A 93 40.72 -13.20 17.98
C GLU A 93 39.24 -13.60 18.16
N SER A 94 38.64 -13.24 19.30
CA SER A 94 37.21 -13.47 19.53
C SER A 94 36.34 -12.52 18.70
N GLY A 95 35.92 -12.98 17.51
CA GLY A 95 35.08 -12.21 16.60
C GLY A 95 33.72 -11.81 17.21
N SER A 96 33.13 -12.63 18.06
CA SER A 96 31.85 -12.30 18.72
C SER A 96 32.00 -11.11 19.69
N VAL A 97 33.11 -11.01 20.42
CA VAL A 97 33.39 -9.90 21.33
C VAL A 97 33.69 -8.62 20.55
N ALA A 98 34.55 -8.69 19.51
CA ALA A 98 34.88 -7.55 18.67
C ALA A 98 33.66 -6.98 17.93
N GLY A 99 32.82 -7.87 17.36
CA GLY A 99 31.58 -7.49 16.70
C GLY A 99 30.55 -6.89 17.64
N ALA A 100 30.42 -7.43 18.86
CA ALA A 100 29.46 -6.93 19.85
C ALA A 100 29.71 -5.47 20.24
N GLY A 101 30.96 -5.00 20.22
CA GLY A 101 31.31 -3.59 20.46
C GLY A 101 30.76 -2.61 19.42
N HIS A 102 30.43 -3.10 18.22
CA HIS A 102 29.91 -2.32 17.10
C HIS A 102 28.45 -2.64 16.76
N ALA A 103 27.87 -3.64 17.43
CA ALA A 103 26.55 -4.15 17.10
C ALA A 103 25.43 -3.20 17.59
N PRO A 104 24.36 -3.01 16.81
CA PRO A 104 23.19 -2.27 17.27
C PRO A 104 22.54 -2.88 18.52
N THR A 105 21.80 -2.08 19.28
CA THR A 105 21.13 -2.55 20.51
C THR A 105 20.18 -3.72 20.23
N GLY A 106 20.33 -4.80 21.00
CA GLY A 106 19.52 -6.02 20.85
C GLY A 106 19.92 -6.89 19.66
N ALA A 107 21.06 -6.60 19.02
CA ALA A 107 21.59 -7.44 17.96
C ALA A 107 22.20 -8.74 18.49
N THR A 108 22.15 -9.78 17.67
CA THR A 108 22.82 -11.06 17.89
C THR A 108 23.94 -11.20 16.88
N VAL A 109 25.16 -11.47 17.36
CA VAL A 109 26.36 -11.70 16.55
C VAL A 109 26.67 -13.18 16.53
N SER A 110 26.84 -13.74 15.34
CA SER A 110 27.24 -15.14 15.13
C SER A 110 28.45 -15.19 14.21
N VAL A 111 29.44 -16.01 14.55
CA VAL A 111 30.67 -16.17 13.78
C VAL A 111 30.89 -17.65 13.54
N THR A 112 31.20 -18.01 12.31
CA THR A 112 31.50 -19.37 11.90
C THR A 112 32.80 -19.37 11.11
N VAL A 113 33.75 -20.21 11.52
CA VAL A 113 35.01 -20.42 10.81
C VAL A 113 34.90 -21.75 10.07
N SER A 114 35.15 -21.73 8.76
CA SER A 114 35.11 -22.91 7.91
C SER A 114 36.33 -22.90 6.99
N GLY A 115 37.29 -23.78 7.28
CA GLY A 115 38.54 -23.86 6.54
C GLY A 115 39.32 -22.55 6.58
N ASP A 116 39.49 -21.93 5.41
CA ASP A 116 40.21 -20.68 5.19
C ASP A 116 39.31 -19.43 5.23
N ARG A 117 38.04 -19.56 5.62
CA ARG A 117 37.07 -18.45 5.65
C ARG A 117 36.38 -18.32 6.99
N VAL A 118 36.14 -17.07 7.35
CA VAL A 118 35.30 -16.66 8.47
C VAL A 118 34.05 -16.00 7.91
N VAL A 119 32.88 -16.45 8.37
CA VAL A 119 31.59 -15.83 8.07
C VAL A 119 31.01 -15.29 9.37
N ALA A 120 30.81 -13.98 9.44
CA ALA A 120 30.12 -13.33 10.53
C ALA A 120 28.75 -12.85 10.08
N THR A 121 27.72 -13.18 10.85
CA THR A 121 26.34 -12.76 10.62
C THR A 121 25.82 -12.01 11.84
N VAL A 122 25.31 -10.80 11.61
CA VAL A 122 24.70 -9.97 12.64
C VAL A 122 23.24 -9.75 12.30
N ARG A 123 22.38 -9.99 13.28
CA ARG A 123 20.93 -9.78 13.17
C ARG A 123 20.48 -8.77 14.19
N ALA A 124 19.70 -7.79 13.79
CA ALA A 124 19.19 -6.78 14.71
C ALA A 124 17.71 -6.51 14.48
N PRO A 125 16.94 -6.30 15.56
CA PRO A 125 15.55 -5.94 15.43
C PRO A 125 15.36 -4.44 15.20
N VAL A 126 14.53 -4.07 14.22
CA VAL A 126 14.10 -2.70 13.93
C VAL A 126 12.71 -2.49 14.51
N ARG A 127 12.49 -1.37 15.20
CA ARG A 127 11.20 -1.06 15.80
C ARG A 127 10.33 -0.33 14.79
N SER A 128 9.26 -0.98 14.33
CA SER A 128 8.25 -0.33 13.52
C SER A 128 7.54 0.76 14.34
N LEU A 129 7.24 1.91 13.72
CA LEU A 129 6.47 3.02 14.31
C LEU A 129 5.01 2.59 14.50
N GLY A 130 4.74 1.80 15.55
CA GLY A 130 3.40 1.34 15.92
C GLY A 130 3.45 0.11 16.83
N ALA A 131 2.84 0.21 18.02
CA ALA A 131 2.89 -0.83 19.07
C ALA A 131 2.27 -2.19 18.69
N ARG A 132 1.60 -2.28 17.54
CA ARG A 132 0.90 -3.50 17.05
C ARG A 132 1.54 -4.11 15.80
N LEU A 133 2.58 -3.49 15.23
CA LEU A 133 3.22 -4.01 14.03
C LEU A 133 4.25 -5.08 14.39
N PRO A 134 4.38 -6.14 13.58
CA PRO A 134 5.44 -7.12 13.77
C PRO A 134 6.81 -6.44 13.69
N ARG A 135 7.74 -6.94 14.51
CA ARG A 135 9.12 -6.49 14.54
C ARG A 135 9.80 -6.91 13.25
N ILE A 136 10.42 -5.96 12.56
CA ILE A 136 11.24 -6.24 11.38
C ILE A 136 12.63 -6.64 11.88
N GLU A 137 13.22 -7.67 11.29
CA GLU A 137 14.60 -8.07 11.58
C GLU A 137 15.47 -7.73 10.35
N VAL A 138 16.58 -7.03 10.58
CA VAL A 138 17.60 -6.81 9.55
C VAL A 138 18.77 -7.74 9.81
N THR A 139 19.36 -8.24 8.73
CA THR A 139 20.53 -9.12 8.79
C THR A 139 21.62 -8.57 7.89
N ALA A 140 22.86 -8.63 8.35
CA ALA A 140 24.06 -8.35 7.57
C ALA A 140 25.08 -9.47 7.76
N THR A 141 25.84 -9.75 6.71
CA THR A 141 26.84 -10.81 6.66
C THR A 141 28.14 -10.26 6.10
N ALA A 142 29.26 -10.59 6.73
CA ALA A 142 30.59 -10.30 6.24
C ALA A 142 31.44 -11.56 6.21
N VAL A 143 32.36 -11.64 5.25
CA VAL A 143 33.25 -12.78 5.06
C VAL A 143 34.68 -12.29 4.98
N ALA A 144 35.60 -12.97 5.65
CA ALA A 144 37.04 -12.71 5.61
C ALA A 144 37.81 -14.01 5.41
N ALA A 145 38.99 -13.94 4.78
CA ALA A 145 39.92 -15.06 4.73
C ALA A 145 40.71 -15.15 6.05
N VAL A 146 40.96 -16.35 6.53
CA VAL A 146 41.80 -16.60 7.72
C VAL A 146 43.25 -16.26 7.38
N GLU A 147 43.95 -15.59 8.30
CA GLU A 147 45.36 -15.26 8.08
C GLU A 147 46.24 -16.52 7.99
N PRO A 148 47.22 -16.54 7.07
CA PRO A 148 48.19 -17.62 7.01
C PRO A 148 49.01 -17.70 8.30
N GLY A 149 48.98 -18.86 8.97
CA GLY A 149 49.72 -19.08 10.22
C GLY A 149 48.86 -19.05 11.49
N THR A 150 47.60 -18.62 11.40
CA THR A 150 46.62 -18.88 12.46
C THR A 150 46.27 -20.36 12.44
N PRO A 151 46.40 -21.13 13.54
CA PRO A 151 46.07 -22.54 13.53
C PRO A 151 44.57 -22.73 13.25
N GLY A 152 44.24 -23.15 12.02
CA GLY A 152 42.87 -23.48 11.65
C GLY A 152 42.36 -24.71 12.41
N PRO A 153 41.03 -24.88 12.55
CA PRO A 153 40.46 -26.11 13.08
C PRO A 153 40.95 -27.29 12.23
N ARG A 154 41.70 -28.21 12.84
CA ARG A 154 42.07 -29.46 12.18
C ARG A 154 40.80 -30.32 12.03
N PRO A 155 40.61 -30.96 10.86
CA PRO A 155 39.49 -31.87 10.66
C PRO A 155 39.52 -33.06 11.62
#